data_AF-M6D199-F1
#
_entry.id   AF-M6D199-F1
#
_cell.length_a   1.000
_cell.length_b   1.000
_cell.length_c   1.000
_cell.angle_alpha   90.00
_cell.angle_beta   90.00
_cell.angle_gamma   90.00
#
_symmetry.space_group_name_H-M   'P 1'
#
loop_
_entity.id
_entity.type
_entity.pdbx_description
1 polymer ?
#
loop_
_entity_poly.entity_id
_entity_poly.type
_entity_poly.pdbx_seq_one_letter_code
_entity_poly.pdbx_strand_id
1 'polypeptide(L)'
;MSKNKKSALFDILKREKLEKMKKKNSLAKLLEPGEKPQTSPSENASEKPSAEKKESLGSKIYKAMDDVKLDIRYYFLEDDYKEKMAAIYIKNETQLDKLGIDPKKYLDYARESFDRFKQLDKKMPLEPMNKKSWDHVEKSLNELISKLLEKFVK
;
A
#
# COMPACT_ATOMS: atom_id res chain seq x y z
N MET A 1 5.06 -38.67 36.42
CA MET A 1 4.04 -37.61 36.55
C MET A 1 4.30 -36.53 35.50
N SER A 2 3.68 -36.64 34.32
CA SER A 2 3.91 -35.71 33.20
C SER A 2 3.08 -34.44 33.39
N LYS A 3 3.74 -33.30 33.61
CA LYS A 3 3.09 -31.99 33.80
C LYS A 3 2.62 -31.47 32.44
N ASN A 4 1.32 -31.58 32.19
CA ASN A 4 0.62 -31.02 31.03
C ASN A 4 0.87 -29.50 30.92
N LYS A 5 1.76 -29.08 30.01
CA LYS A 5 1.91 -27.69 29.58
C LYS A 5 0.75 -27.33 28.65
N LYS A 6 -0.44 -27.09 29.20
CA LYS A 6 -1.53 -26.45 28.45
C LYS A 6 -1.08 -25.03 28.13
N SER A 7 -0.91 -24.74 26.84
CA SER A 7 -0.37 -23.47 26.34
C SER A 7 -1.28 -22.30 26.72
N ALA A 8 -0.69 -21.22 27.24
CA ALA A 8 -1.37 -19.96 27.56
C ALA A 8 -2.11 -19.36 26.34
N LEU A 9 -1.67 -19.71 25.11
CA LEU A 9 -2.34 -19.32 23.88
C LEU A 9 -3.79 -19.82 23.80
N PHE A 10 -4.05 -21.02 24.33
CA PHE A 10 -5.40 -21.58 24.30
C PHE A 10 -6.36 -20.83 25.23
N ASP A 11 -5.85 -20.36 26.37
CA ASP A 11 -6.63 -19.57 27.33
C ASP A 11 -6.88 -18.14 26.81
N ILE A 12 -5.91 -17.55 26.11
CA ILE A 12 -6.05 -16.24 25.45
C ILE A 12 -7.14 -16.32 24.35
N LEU A 13 -7.07 -17.34 23.48
CA LEU A 13 -8.04 -17.51 22.40
C LEU A 13 -9.47 -17.74 22.92
N LYS A 14 -9.62 -18.47 24.04
CA LYS A 14 -10.92 -18.64 24.70
C LYS A 14 -11.47 -17.34 25.26
N ARG A 15 -10.64 -16.50 25.89
CA ARG A 15 -11.06 -15.20 26.43
C ARG A 15 -11.52 -14.26 25.32
N GLU A 16 -10.76 -14.16 24.22
CA GLU A 16 -11.12 -13.30 23.08
C GLU A 16 -12.45 -13.74 22.42
N LYS A 17 -12.65 -15.06 22.26
CA LYS A 17 -13.91 -15.61 21.71
C LYS A 17 -15.11 -15.27 22.59
N LEU A 18 -14.97 -15.36 23.91
CA LEU A 18 -16.02 -15.01 24.89
C LEU A 18 -16.34 -13.52 24.86
N GLU A 19 -15.34 -12.65 24.72
CA GLU A 19 -15.53 -11.21 24.65
C GLU A 19 -16.27 -10.79 23.37
N LYS A 20 -15.94 -11.41 22.22
CA LYS A 20 -16.64 -11.20 20.95
C LYS A 20 -18.10 -11.64 21.00
N MET A 21 -18.43 -12.71 21.72
CA MET A 21 -19.82 -13.14 21.90
C MET A 21 -20.61 -12.19 22.80
N LYS A 22 -19.99 -11.62 23.85
CA LYS A 22 -20.65 -10.61 24.69
C LYS A 22 -20.94 -9.31 23.93
N LYS A 23 -20.02 -8.87 23.06
CA LYS A 23 -20.22 -7.69 22.19
C LYS A 23 -21.29 -7.89 21.11
N LYS A 24 -21.48 -9.14 20.62
CA LYS A 24 -22.58 -9.45 19.67
C LYS A 24 -23.96 -9.43 20.35
N ASN A 25 -24.06 -9.86 21.61
CA ASN A 25 -25.35 -9.84 22.33
C ASN A 25 -25.77 -8.44 22.82
N SER A 26 -24.86 -7.47 22.91
CA SER A 26 -25.21 -6.07 23.24
C SER A 26 -25.72 -5.25 22.04
N LEU A 27 -25.54 -5.74 20.81
CA LEU A 27 -25.97 -5.07 19.58
C LEU A 27 -27.38 -5.50 19.12
N ALA A 28 -27.94 -6.55 19.72
CA ALA A 28 -29.27 -7.09 19.41
C ALA A 28 -30.43 -6.42 20.18
N LYS A 29 -30.20 -5.30 20.88
CA LYS A 29 -31.24 -4.59 21.66
C LYS A 29 -31.55 -3.17 21.16
N LEU A 30 -31.19 -2.85 19.91
CA LEU A 30 -31.45 -1.54 19.33
C LEU A 30 -32.04 -1.64 17.92
N LEU A 31 -33.12 -2.41 17.79
CA LEU A 31 -34.02 -2.35 16.64
C LEU A 31 -35.44 -2.57 17.16
N GLU A 32 -36.29 -1.55 17.03
CA GLU A 32 -37.74 -1.60 16.78
C GLU A 32 -38.27 -0.17 16.51
N PRO A 33 -39.41 0.00 15.79
CA PRO A 33 -39.49 0.83 14.59
C PRO A 33 -40.56 1.95 14.66
N GLY A 34 -40.54 2.91 13.70
CA GLY A 34 -41.59 3.94 13.58
C GLY A 34 -41.55 4.79 12.29
N GLU A 35 -42.30 4.35 11.29
CA GLU A 35 -43.22 5.07 10.36
C GLU A 35 -42.84 6.41 9.64
N LYS A 36 -42.56 6.29 8.32
CA LYS A 36 -43.09 6.96 7.06
C LYS A 36 -43.60 8.44 7.06
N PRO A 37 -43.88 9.06 5.89
CA PRO A 37 -43.21 9.14 4.55
C PRO A 37 -43.24 10.57 3.94
N GLN A 38 -42.49 10.90 2.85
CA GLN A 38 -42.99 11.73 1.70
C GLN A 38 -41.97 12.07 0.59
N THR A 39 -42.41 11.78 -0.65
CA THR A 39 -42.24 12.49 -1.96
C THR A 39 -40.87 12.69 -2.64
N SER A 40 -40.79 12.08 -3.83
CA SER A 40 -39.93 12.25 -5.03
C SER A 40 -40.15 13.59 -5.79
N PRO A 41 -39.65 13.81 -7.04
CA PRO A 41 -38.30 13.70 -7.66
C PRO A 41 -37.93 15.01 -8.44
N SER A 42 -36.69 15.19 -8.93
CA SER A 42 -36.46 15.96 -10.18
C SER A 42 -35.07 15.73 -10.77
N GLU A 43 -35.07 15.39 -12.06
CA GLU A 43 -33.95 15.40 -12.99
C GLU A 43 -33.32 16.80 -13.11
N ASN A 44 -32.01 16.85 -13.33
CA ASN A 44 -31.50 17.66 -14.43
C ASN A 44 -30.11 17.19 -14.88
N ALA A 45 -30.07 16.85 -16.16
CA ALA A 45 -28.88 16.58 -16.93
C ALA A 45 -27.94 17.80 -16.98
N SER A 46 -26.64 17.54 -17.00
CA SER A 46 -25.71 18.37 -17.77
C SER A 46 -24.50 17.54 -18.17
N GLU A 47 -24.48 17.24 -19.47
CA GLU A 47 -23.38 16.66 -20.20
C GLU A 47 -22.27 17.71 -20.43
N LYS A 48 -21.01 17.24 -20.26
CA LYS A 48 -19.77 17.64 -20.96
C LYS A 48 -19.15 19.05 -20.69
N PRO A 49 -17.84 19.24 -21.00
CA PRO A 49 -16.85 18.31 -21.55
C PRO A 49 -15.49 18.27 -20.81
N SER A 50 -14.68 17.27 -21.19
CA SER A 50 -13.21 17.33 -21.31
C SER A 50 -12.41 18.04 -20.21
N ALA A 51 -12.00 17.27 -19.21
CA ALA A 51 -10.77 17.54 -18.50
C ALA A 51 -9.88 16.31 -18.61
N GLU A 52 -9.29 16.10 -19.79
CA GLU A 52 -7.97 15.47 -19.89
C GLU A 52 -7.00 16.39 -19.15
N LYS A 53 -7.07 16.34 -17.81
CA LYS A 53 -6.08 16.96 -16.95
C LYS A 53 -4.76 16.35 -17.38
N LYS A 54 -3.85 17.21 -17.82
CA LYS A 54 -2.42 17.02 -17.56
C LYS A 54 -2.30 16.69 -16.08
N GLU A 55 -2.38 15.41 -15.74
CA GLU A 55 -2.01 14.89 -14.43
C GLU A 55 -0.55 15.32 -14.30
N SER A 56 -0.30 16.33 -13.46
CA SER A 56 0.99 16.99 -13.36
C SER A 56 2.09 15.94 -13.23
N LEU A 57 3.19 16.13 -13.96
CA LEU A 57 4.42 15.35 -13.78
C LEU A 57 4.68 15.23 -12.27
N GLY A 58 4.66 13.99 -11.77
CA GLY A 58 4.84 13.66 -10.36
C GLY A 58 3.58 13.43 -9.53
N SER A 59 2.38 13.78 -9.99
CA SER A 59 1.14 13.41 -9.28
C SER A 59 0.80 11.92 -9.44
N LYS A 60 1.24 11.31 -10.54
CA LYS A 60 0.96 9.90 -10.86
C LYS A 60 1.56 8.92 -9.86
N ILE A 61 2.75 9.23 -9.33
CA ILE A 61 3.41 8.35 -8.36
C ILE A 61 2.71 8.34 -7.02
N TYR A 62 2.28 9.49 -6.50
CA TYR A 62 1.55 9.54 -5.23
C TYR A 62 0.20 8.82 -5.31
N LYS A 63 -0.50 8.96 -6.44
CA LYS A 63 -1.73 8.19 -6.70
C LYS A 63 -1.48 6.68 -6.68
N ALA A 64 -0.44 6.23 -7.39
CA ALA A 64 -0.08 4.81 -7.40
C ALA A 64 0.34 4.30 -6.01
N MET A 65 1.02 5.14 -5.20
CA MET A 65 1.35 4.79 -3.82
C MET A 65 0.11 4.66 -2.93
N ASP A 66 -0.89 5.53 -3.12
CA ASP A 66 -2.15 5.45 -2.39
C ASP A 66 -2.97 4.22 -2.80
N ASP A 67 -2.96 3.86 -4.09
CA ASP A 67 -3.60 2.65 -4.62
C ASP A 67 -3.01 1.37 -4.02
N VAL A 68 -1.69 1.35 -3.75
CA VAL A 68 -1.01 0.18 -3.16
C VAL A 68 -0.86 0.25 -1.65
N LYS A 69 -1.31 1.33 -0.99
CA LYS A 69 -1.14 1.53 0.46
C LYS A 69 -1.75 0.41 1.31
N LEU A 70 -2.87 -0.16 0.87
CA LEU A 70 -3.54 -1.26 1.56
C LEU A 70 -3.02 -2.64 1.14
N ASP A 71 -2.16 -2.71 0.13
CA ASP A 71 -1.52 -3.95 -0.30
C ASP A 71 -0.35 -4.25 0.64
N ILE A 72 -0.51 -5.33 1.40
CA ILE A 72 0.47 -5.81 2.39
C ILE A 72 1.86 -6.03 1.80
N ARG A 73 2.01 -6.13 0.47
CA ARG A 73 3.31 -6.27 -0.20
C ARG A 73 4.13 -4.98 -0.21
N TYR A 74 3.49 -3.82 -0.05
CA TYR A 74 4.14 -2.50 -0.03
C TYR A 74 4.23 -1.90 1.38
N TYR A 75 4.04 -2.72 2.41
CA TYR A 75 4.15 -2.35 3.83
C TYR A 75 5.48 -1.66 4.22
N PHE A 76 6.53 -1.83 3.41
CA PHE A 76 7.83 -1.23 3.66
C PHE A 76 7.88 0.25 3.26
N LEU A 77 6.91 0.72 2.48
CA LEU A 77 6.84 2.06 1.94
C LEU A 77 6.03 2.98 2.86
N GLU A 78 6.63 3.33 3.98
CA GLU A 78 6.05 4.20 5.00
C GLU A 78 6.89 5.48 5.19
N ASP A 79 6.28 6.50 5.80
CA ASP A 79 6.93 7.73 6.27
C ASP A 79 7.82 8.41 5.21
N ASP A 80 9.01 8.87 5.62
CA ASP A 80 10.00 9.56 4.80
C ASP A 80 10.46 8.77 3.56
N TYR A 81 10.36 7.44 3.61
CA TYR A 81 10.78 6.61 2.49
C TYR A 81 9.79 6.65 1.33
N LYS A 82 8.51 6.94 1.60
CA LYS A 82 7.52 7.23 0.55
C LYS A 82 7.96 8.44 -0.28
N GLU A 83 8.31 9.53 0.39
CA GLU A 83 8.74 10.78 -0.25
C GLU A 83 10.05 10.59 -1.03
N LYS A 84 11.04 9.91 -0.44
CA LYS A 84 12.31 9.63 -1.13
C LYS A 84 12.12 8.75 -2.37
N MET A 85 11.23 7.76 -2.30
CA MET A 85 10.91 6.90 -3.42
C MET A 85 10.23 7.69 -4.55
N ALA A 86 9.27 8.55 -4.18
CA ALA A 86 8.60 9.42 -5.14
C ALA A 86 9.59 10.38 -5.81
N ALA A 87 10.53 10.95 -5.06
CA ALA A 87 11.55 11.85 -5.59
C ALA A 87 12.42 11.19 -6.69
N ILE A 88 12.82 9.92 -6.51
CA ILE A 88 13.57 9.18 -7.53
C ILE A 88 12.73 8.99 -8.79
N TYR A 89 11.45 8.63 -8.65
CA TYR A 89 10.55 8.50 -9.80
C TYR A 89 10.38 9.82 -10.54
N ILE A 90 10.02 10.89 -9.83
CA ILE A 90 9.75 12.22 -10.41
C ILE A 90 10.95 12.72 -11.19
N LYS A 91 12.16 12.54 -10.67
CA LYS A 91 13.40 12.93 -11.35
C LYS A 91 13.57 12.25 -12.73
N ASN A 92 13.09 11.01 -12.87
CA ASN A 92 13.30 10.19 -14.06
C ASN A 92 11.99 9.91 -14.83
N GLU A 93 10.88 10.54 -14.46
CA GLU A 93 9.52 10.19 -14.90
C GLU A 93 9.40 10.17 -16.42
N THR A 94 9.84 11.23 -17.09
CA THR A 94 9.79 11.34 -18.55
C THR A 94 10.56 10.23 -19.27
N GLN A 95 11.69 9.80 -18.71
CA GLN A 95 12.50 8.75 -19.33
C GLN A 95 11.90 7.37 -19.05
N LEU A 96 11.40 7.14 -17.84
CA LEU A 96 10.71 5.91 -17.48
C LEU A 96 9.41 5.71 -18.27
N ASP A 97 8.66 6.79 -18.50
CA ASP A 97 7.43 6.78 -19.30
C ASP A 97 7.71 6.38 -20.75
N LYS A 98 8.79 6.91 -21.36
CA LYS A 98 9.26 6.49 -22.70
C LYS A 98 9.64 5.00 -22.78
N LEU A 99 10.06 4.41 -21.66
CA LEU A 99 10.37 2.99 -21.54
C LEU A 99 9.15 2.12 -21.20
N GLY A 100 7.95 2.71 -21.08
CA GLY A 100 6.73 2.02 -20.68
C GLY A 100 6.75 1.56 -19.22
N ILE A 101 7.50 2.26 -18.37
CA ILE A 101 7.57 2.01 -16.93
C ILE A 101 6.61 2.98 -16.24
N ASP A 102 5.40 2.48 -15.97
CA ASP A 102 4.39 3.19 -15.20
C ASP A 102 4.78 3.28 -13.70
N PRO A 103 4.13 4.16 -12.92
CA PRO A 103 4.47 4.32 -11.51
C PRO A 103 4.30 3.02 -10.71
N LYS A 104 3.32 2.18 -11.06
CA LYS A 104 3.06 0.92 -10.36
C LYS A 104 4.19 -0.09 -10.58
N LYS A 105 4.66 -0.23 -11.82
CA LYS A 105 5.81 -1.06 -12.18
C LYS A 105 7.10 -0.57 -11.55
N TYR A 106 7.26 0.75 -11.44
CA TYR A 106 8.36 1.32 -10.66
C TYR A 106 8.31 0.91 -9.17
N LEU A 107 7.13 0.98 -8.54
CA LEU A 107 6.95 0.50 -7.16
C LEU A 107 7.20 -1.01 -7.03
N ASP A 108 6.88 -1.81 -8.05
CA ASP A 108 7.25 -3.23 -8.10
C ASP A 108 8.76 -3.45 -8.08
N TYR A 109 9.53 -2.66 -8.85
CA TYR A 109 11.00 -2.74 -8.78
C TYR A 109 11.54 -2.35 -7.41
N ALA A 110 10.92 -1.38 -6.75
CA ALA A 110 11.27 -1.01 -5.39
C ALA A 110 11.00 -2.16 -4.41
N ARG A 111 9.82 -2.79 -4.51
CA ARG A 111 9.43 -3.96 -3.73
C ARG A 111 10.40 -5.11 -3.92
N GLU A 112 10.71 -5.47 -5.17
CA GLU A 112 11.66 -6.54 -5.49
C GLU A 112 13.06 -6.24 -4.95
N SER A 113 13.52 -4.98 -5.02
CA SER A 113 14.81 -4.57 -4.48
C SER A 113 14.84 -4.71 -2.95
N PHE A 114 13.74 -4.36 -2.28
CA PHE A 114 13.61 -4.53 -0.84
C PHE A 114 13.52 -6.01 -0.44
N ASP A 115 12.81 -6.83 -1.21
CA ASP A 115 12.72 -8.27 -1.00
C ASP A 115 14.09 -8.94 -1.17
N ARG A 116 14.89 -8.55 -2.17
CA ARG A 116 16.28 -8.99 -2.33
C ARG A 116 17.14 -8.64 -1.12
N PHE A 117 17.03 -7.42 -0.61
CA PHE A 117 17.73 -7.02 0.61
C PHE A 117 17.37 -7.91 1.80
N LYS A 118 16.07 -8.18 2.02
CA LYS A 118 15.62 -9.05 3.13
C LYS A 118 16.15 -10.47 3.00
N GLN A 119 16.22 -11.02 1.79
CA GLN A 119 16.80 -12.34 1.54
C GLN A 119 18.29 -12.38 1.90
N LEU A 120 19.03 -11.32 1.60
CA LEU A 120 20.46 -11.20 1.95
C LEU A 120 20.69 -11.05 3.45
N ASP A 121 19.90 -10.19 4.11
CA ASP A 121 20.06 -9.85 5.53
C ASP A 121 19.29 -10.77 6.48
N LYS A 122 18.65 -11.83 5.96
CA LYS A 122 17.83 -12.82 6.69
C LYS A 122 16.80 -12.18 7.65
N LYS A 123 16.20 -11.07 7.21
CA LYS A 123 15.26 -10.30 8.03
C LYS A 123 13.93 -11.00 8.21
N MET A 124 13.25 -10.66 9.30
CA MET A 124 11.90 -11.15 9.59
C MET A 124 10.91 -10.71 8.52
N PRO A 125 9.89 -11.53 8.19
CA PRO A 125 8.83 -11.11 7.31
C PRO A 125 8.11 -9.90 7.93
N LEU A 126 7.85 -8.88 7.10
CA LEU A 126 7.12 -7.65 7.46
C LEU A 126 7.90 -6.58 8.27
N GLU A 127 9.24 -6.60 8.31
CA GLU A 127 10.01 -5.47 8.85
C GLU A 127 9.99 -4.26 7.88
N PRO A 128 9.53 -3.07 8.32
CA PRO A 128 9.42 -1.89 7.45
C PRO A 128 10.79 -1.39 6.99
N MET A 129 10.81 -0.48 6.02
CA MET A 129 12.06 0.06 5.51
C MET A 129 12.81 0.83 6.60
N ASN A 130 14.08 0.48 6.78
CA ASN A 130 15.03 1.18 7.63
C ASN A 130 16.17 1.77 6.78
N LYS A 131 17.07 2.54 7.40
CA LYS A 131 18.16 3.21 6.68
C LYS A 131 19.01 2.25 5.84
N LYS A 132 19.41 1.11 6.39
CA LYS A 132 20.25 0.13 5.66
C LYS A 132 19.53 -0.45 4.45
N SER A 133 18.27 -0.83 4.62
CA SER A 133 17.47 -1.33 3.50
C SER A 133 17.18 -0.26 2.46
N TRP A 134 16.97 0.99 2.91
CA TRP A 134 16.80 2.11 2.00
C TRP A 134 18.04 2.34 1.15
N ASP A 135 19.22 2.40 1.75
CA ASP A 135 20.47 2.60 1.03
C ASP A 135 20.66 1.51 -0.05
N HIS A 136 20.26 0.27 0.24
CA HIS A 136 20.27 -0.82 -0.73
C HIS A 136 19.25 -0.63 -1.86
N VAL A 137 18.00 -0.29 -1.52
CA VAL A 137 16.92 -0.09 -2.49
C VAL A 137 17.22 1.12 -3.39
N GLU A 138 17.64 2.24 -2.81
CA GLU A 138 18.04 3.45 -3.52
C GLU A 138 19.18 3.16 -4.50
N LYS A 139 20.23 2.46 -4.06
CA LYS A 139 21.33 2.08 -4.94
C LYS A 139 20.85 1.18 -6.07
N SER A 140 20.04 0.16 -5.76
CA SER A 140 19.54 -0.79 -6.74
C SER A 140 18.64 -0.13 -7.79
N LEU A 141 17.77 0.78 -7.36
CA LEU A 141 16.87 1.52 -8.26
C LEU A 141 17.65 2.48 -9.16
N ASN A 142 18.58 3.26 -8.59
CA ASN A 142 19.40 4.16 -9.40
C ASN A 142 20.24 3.38 -10.42
N GLU A 143 20.84 2.25 -10.03
CA GLU A 143 21.60 1.40 -10.95
C GLU A 143 20.71 0.81 -12.06
N LEU A 144 19.50 0.34 -11.72
CA LEU A 144 18.52 -0.14 -12.69
C LEU A 144 18.15 0.96 -13.69
N ILE A 145 17.82 2.16 -13.19
CA ILE A 145 17.47 3.31 -14.02
C ILE A 145 18.65 3.66 -14.93
N SER A 146 19.86 3.83 -14.39
CA SER A 146 21.06 4.13 -15.18
C SER A 146 21.27 3.12 -16.31
N LYS A 147 21.21 1.81 -16.01
CA LYS A 147 21.36 0.75 -17.03
C LYS A 147 20.27 0.78 -18.09
N LEU A 148 19.02 1.08 -17.71
CA LEU A 148 17.93 1.21 -18.65
C LEU A 148 18.14 2.41 -19.58
N LEU A 149 18.56 3.56 -19.03
CA LEU A 149 18.83 4.76 -19.81
C LEU A 149 20.01 4.57 -20.76
N GLU A 150 21.11 3.99 -20.29
CA GLU A 150 22.27 3.67 -21.12
C GLU A 150 21.91 2.75 -22.28
N LYS A 151 21.06 1.75 -22.03
CA LYS A 151 20.69 0.75 -23.03
C LYS A 151 19.70 1.26 -24.07
N PHE A 152 18.77 2.12 -23.68
CA PHE A 152 17.59 2.44 -24.51
C PHE A 152 17.43 3.93 -24.86
N VAL A 153 18.12 4.84 -24.17
CA VAL A 153 17.89 6.30 -24.34
C VAL A 153 19.04 7.02 -25.04
N LYS A 154 20.26 6.46 -25.06
CA LYS A 154 21.48 6.97 -25.73
C LYS A 154 21.60 8.49 -25.82
#